data_AF-A0A7J8ASY9-F1
#
_entry.id   AF-A0A7J8ASY9-F1
#
_cell.length_a   1.000
_cell.length_b   1.000
_cell.length_c   1.000
_cell.angle_alpha   90.00
_cell.angle_beta   90.00
_cell.angle_gamma   90.00
#
_symmetry.space_group_name_H-M   'P 1'
#
loop_
_entity.id
_entity.type
_entity.pdbx_description
1 polymer ?
#
loop_
_entity_poly.entity_id
_entity_poly.type
_entity_poly.pdbx_seq_one_letter_code
_entity_poly.pdbx_strand_id
1 'polypeptide(L)'
;MTFGVQDLNLTGSFWNDSFARLSLTYEQLFGTTVTFNVSQVMGPSIYSFHCQYVSSLSKNGNLLVPRTQPSLWQMTIQDFQIQAFNVVGEQFSYASDCAGFFSPGIWMGLLTSLFMLFIFTYGLHMILSLKTMDRFDDHKGPAITLTQIV
;
A
#
# COMPACT_ATOMS: atom_id res chain seq x y z
N MET A 1 19.12 -14.18 -11.44
CA MET A 1 19.31 -13.01 -10.56
C MET A 1 20.66 -12.39 -10.88
N THR A 2 20.70 -11.29 -11.64
CA THR A 2 21.95 -10.55 -11.90
C THR A 2 21.96 -9.35 -10.97
N PHE A 3 22.60 -9.48 -9.81
CA PHE A 3 22.86 -8.32 -8.96
C PHE A 3 23.88 -7.43 -9.67
N GLY A 4 23.70 -6.11 -9.62
CA GLY A 4 24.57 -5.11 -10.25
C GLY A 4 25.99 -4.99 -9.64
N VAL A 5 26.48 -6.05 -9.01
CA VAL A 5 27.83 -6.19 -8.45
C VAL A 5 28.36 -7.54 -8.92
N GLN A 6 29.40 -7.55 -9.74
CA GLN A 6 29.88 -8.77 -10.44
C GLN A 6 30.32 -9.89 -9.50
N ASP A 7 30.60 -9.61 -8.22
CA ASP A 7 31.18 -10.57 -7.26
C ASP A 7 30.30 -10.85 -5.99
N LEU A 8 29.04 -10.37 -5.94
CA LEU A 8 28.15 -10.63 -4.79
C LEU A 8 27.44 -11.98 -4.92
N ASN A 9 27.91 -12.98 -4.18
CA ASN A 9 27.37 -14.33 -4.23
C ASN A 9 26.39 -14.61 -3.06
N LEU A 10 25.18 -15.06 -3.40
CA LEU A 10 24.20 -15.56 -2.44
C LEU A 10 24.55 -17.01 -2.09
N THR A 11 25.30 -17.20 -1.02
CA THR A 11 25.74 -18.54 -0.57
C THR A 11 24.63 -19.37 0.04
N GLY A 12 23.52 -18.75 0.46
CA GLY A 12 22.36 -19.48 0.93
C GLY A 12 21.15 -18.61 1.22
N SER A 13 19.98 -19.22 1.05
CA SER A 13 18.72 -18.69 1.57
C SER A 13 18.03 -19.76 2.41
N PHE A 14 17.46 -19.38 3.55
CA PHE A 14 16.69 -20.27 4.41
C PHE A 14 15.30 -19.67 4.61
N TRP A 15 14.27 -20.43 4.31
CA TRP A 15 12.88 -20.01 4.38
C TRP A 15 12.15 -20.85 5.43
N ASN A 16 11.51 -20.17 6.38
CA ASN A 16 10.57 -20.76 7.34
C ASN A 16 9.25 -19.99 7.26
N ASP A 17 8.16 -20.56 7.76
CA ASP A 17 6.81 -19.97 7.74
C ASP A 17 6.73 -18.59 8.42
N SER A 18 7.69 -18.27 9.29
CA SER A 18 7.73 -17.04 10.10
C SER A 18 8.86 -16.08 9.74
N PHE A 19 9.91 -16.53 9.04
CA PHE A 19 11.04 -15.68 8.69
C PHE A 19 11.86 -16.29 7.55
N ALA A 20 12.41 -15.43 6.70
CA ALA A 20 13.42 -15.78 5.73
C ALA A 20 14.80 -15.28 6.19
N ARG A 21 15.87 -15.96 5.78
CA ARG A 21 17.26 -15.55 6.01
C ARG A 21 17.99 -15.53 4.69
N LEU A 22 18.72 -14.45 4.45
CA LEU A 22 19.61 -14.29 3.30
C LEU A 22 21.05 -14.22 3.81
N SER A 23 21.89 -15.10 3.26
CA SER A 23 23.31 -15.18 3.56
C SER A 23 24.09 -14.74 2.33
N LEU A 24 24.90 -13.69 2.48
CA LEU A 24 25.70 -13.12 1.40
C LEU A 24 27.19 -13.27 1.71
N THR A 25 27.96 -13.58 0.68
CA THR A 25 29.42 -13.66 0.73
C THR A 25 30.00 -12.82 -0.39
N TYR A 26 31.00 -12.02 -0.03
CA TYR A 26 31.76 -11.22 -0.96
C TYR A 26 33.22 -11.26 -0.51
N GLU A 27 34.02 -12.07 -1.20
CA GLU A 27 35.41 -12.37 -0.84
C GLU A 27 36.28 -11.10 -0.75
N GLN A 28 36.05 -10.12 -1.62
CA GLN A 28 36.85 -8.89 -1.71
C GLN A 28 36.54 -7.82 -0.64
N LEU A 29 35.46 -7.95 0.14
CA LEU A 29 34.95 -6.87 1.02
C LEU A 29 34.55 -7.39 2.40
N PHE A 30 33.85 -8.52 2.45
CA PHE A 30 33.36 -9.06 3.72
C PHE A 30 34.34 -10.04 4.36
N GLY A 31 35.14 -10.79 3.58
CA GLY A 31 36.04 -11.86 4.05
C GLY A 31 35.37 -12.96 4.90
N THR A 32 34.08 -12.78 5.21
CA THR A 32 33.21 -13.50 6.13
C THR A 32 31.79 -13.46 5.57
N THR A 33 30.93 -14.37 6.01
CA THR A 33 29.53 -14.47 5.60
C THR A 33 28.67 -13.48 6.37
N VAL A 34 27.96 -12.57 5.68
CA VAL A 34 27.03 -11.64 6.33
C VAL A 34 25.61 -12.21 6.22
N THR A 35 24.94 -12.31 7.36
CA THR A 35 23.57 -12.86 7.44
C THR A 35 22.57 -11.78 7.82
N PHE A 36 21.55 -11.63 6.97
CA PHE A 36 20.42 -10.74 7.20
C PHE A 36 19.14 -11.57 7.38
N ASN A 37 18.42 -11.30 8.47
CA ASN A 37 17.06 -11.77 8.67
C ASN A 37 16.10 -10.89 7.86
N VAL A 38 15.17 -11.54 7.20
CA VAL A 38 14.21 -10.90 6.30
C VAL A 38 12.82 -11.38 6.72
N SER A 39 12.23 -10.70 7.69
CA SER A 39 10.96 -11.11 8.32
C SER A 39 9.72 -10.67 7.55
N GLN A 40 9.80 -9.60 6.75
CA GLN A 40 8.63 -9.06 6.03
C GLN A 40 8.56 -9.51 4.57
N VAL A 41 9.50 -10.32 4.08
CA VAL A 41 9.40 -11.00 2.78
C VAL A 41 8.57 -12.26 2.97
N MET A 42 7.27 -12.09 3.18
CA MET A 42 6.29 -13.18 3.13
C MET A 42 5.64 -13.13 1.75
N GLY A 43 6.16 -13.93 0.82
CA GLY A 43 5.59 -14.10 -0.51
C GLY A 43 4.63 -15.29 -0.52
N PRO A 44 3.39 -15.16 -1.02
CA PRO A 44 2.52 -16.32 -1.28
C PRO A 44 3.24 -17.30 -2.22
N SER A 45 3.07 -18.61 -2.04
CA SER A 45 3.79 -19.64 -2.82
C SER A 45 3.56 -19.60 -4.34
N ILE A 46 2.57 -18.85 -4.81
CA ILE A 46 2.20 -18.69 -6.22
C ILE A 46 2.64 -17.36 -6.83
N TYR A 47 3.09 -16.38 -6.02
CA TYR A 47 3.48 -15.05 -6.47
C TYR A 47 4.97 -14.81 -6.20
N SER A 48 5.61 -13.97 -6.99
CA SER A 48 6.96 -13.48 -6.68
C SER A 48 6.85 -12.25 -5.77
N PHE A 49 7.80 -12.06 -4.86
CA PHE A 49 7.88 -10.85 -4.05
C PHE A 49 8.78 -9.83 -4.76
N HIS A 50 8.34 -8.58 -4.85
CA HIS A 50 9.08 -7.49 -5.48
C HIS A 50 9.17 -6.26 -4.57
N CYS A 51 10.32 -5.59 -4.57
CA CYS A 51 10.55 -4.32 -3.89
C CYS A 51 11.49 -3.44 -4.71
N GLN A 52 11.14 -2.16 -4.85
CA GLN A 52 12.03 -1.17 -5.45
C GLN A 52 13.30 -0.96 -4.62
N TYR A 53 13.17 -0.87 -3.29
CA TYR A 53 14.29 -0.58 -2.39
C TYR A 53 14.23 -1.43 -1.14
N VAL A 54 15.30 -2.18 -0.89
CA VAL A 54 15.45 -3.05 0.27
C VAL A 54 16.72 -2.63 1.00
N SER A 55 16.60 -2.09 2.20
CA SER A 55 17.74 -1.56 2.96
C SER A 55 17.88 -2.22 4.33
N SER A 56 19.12 -2.29 4.81
CA SER A 56 19.43 -2.71 6.18
C SER A 56 19.40 -1.56 7.20
N LEU A 57 19.21 -0.32 6.73
CA LEU A 57 19.24 0.86 7.56
C LEU A 57 17.96 0.97 8.40
N SER A 58 18.09 0.92 9.72
CA SER A 58 16.96 0.88 10.66
C SER A 58 16.06 2.13 10.68
N LYS A 59 16.43 3.23 10.01
CA LYS A 59 15.71 4.51 10.09
C LYS A 59 14.32 4.50 9.43
N ASN A 60 14.09 3.67 8.40
CA ASN A 60 12.87 3.71 7.56
C ASN A 60 12.20 2.34 7.36
N GLY A 61 12.09 1.53 8.42
CA GLY A 61 11.48 0.19 8.31
C GLY A 61 12.38 -0.77 7.52
N ASN A 62 13.48 -1.17 8.15
CA ASN A 62 14.44 -2.08 7.53
C ASN A 62 13.80 -3.44 7.23
N LEU A 63 13.87 -3.83 5.96
CA LEU A 63 13.49 -5.17 5.51
C LEU A 63 14.61 -6.18 5.75
N LEU A 64 15.87 -5.71 5.76
CA LEU A 64 17.06 -6.51 6.09
C LEU A 64 17.52 -6.20 7.51
N VAL A 65 17.32 -7.13 8.44
CA VAL A 65 17.79 -6.98 9.82
C VAL A 65 19.08 -7.78 9.99
N PRO A 66 20.22 -7.13 10.28
CA PRO A 66 21.48 -7.85 10.47
C PRO A 66 21.41 -8.73 11.72
N ARG A 67 21.88 -9.97 11.62
CA ARG A 67 21.87 -10.93 12.74
C ARG A 67 22.79 -10.51 13.89
N THR A 68 23.93 -9.92 13.56
CA THR A 68 24.92 -9.41 14.52
C THR A 68 24.78 -7.91 14.64
N GLN A 69 24.38 -7.42 15.83
CA GLN A 69 24.36 -6.00 16.16
C GLN A 69 25.50 -5.69 17.14
N PRO A 70 26.34 -4.66 16.87
CA PRO A 70 26.27 -3.72 15.75
C PRO A 70 26.80 -4.31 14.43
N SER A 71 26.08 -4.07 13.33
CA SER A 71 26.54 -4.43 11.99
C SER A 71 27.40 -3.30 11.42
N LEU A 72 28.65 -3.61 11.08
CA LEU A 72 29.53 -2.67 10.36
C LEU A 72 29.09 -2.47 8.91
N TRP A 73 28.28 -3.39 8.38
CA TRP A 73 27.88 -3.42 6.98
C TRP A 73 26.44 -2.94 6.79
N GLN A 74 26.28 -1.99 5.87
CA GLN A 74 24.99 -1.52 5.41
C GLN A 74 24.82 -1.91 3.95
N MET A 75 23.67 -2.48 3.62
CA MET A 75 23.36 -2.94 2.28
C MET A 75 22.04 -2.31 1.83
N THR A 76 22.02 -1.85 0.59
CA THR A 76 20.80 -1.43 -0.10
C THR A 76 20.75 -2.16 -1.44
N ILE A 77 19.65 -2.88 -1.68
CA ILE A 77 19.36 -3.57 -2.93
C ILE A 77 18.28 -2.76 -3.64
N GLN A 78 18.54 -2.42 -4.90
CA GLN A 78 17.56 -1.83 -5.80
C GLN A 78 16.94 -2.96 -6.64
N ASP A 79 15.64 -2.88 -6.90
CA ASP A 79 14.87 -3.84 -7.70
C ASP A 79 15.07 -5.29 -7.24
N PHE A 80 14.64 -5.57 -6.02
CA PHE A 80 14.69 -6.89 -5.42
C PHE A 80 13.45 -7.70 -5.83
N GLN A 81 13.64 -8.77 -6.61
CA GLN A 81 12.60 -9.75 -6.91
C GLN A 81 13.01 -11.16 -6.52
N ILE A 82 12.15 -11.89 -5.82
CA ILE A 82 12.43 -13.25 -5.39
C ILE A 82 11.18 -14.13 -5.38
N GLN A 83 11.35 -15.41 -5.72
CA GLN A 83 10.31 -16.43 -5.60
C GLN A 83 10.94 -17.70 -5.05
N ALA A 84 10.47 -18.16 -3.89
CA ALA A 84 11.05 -19.31 -3.20
C ALA A 84 10.45 -20.65 -3.66
N PHE A 85 9.17 -20.66 -4.07
CA PHE A 85 8.42 -21.88 -4.35
C PHE A 85 7.65 -21.78 -5.67
N ASN A 86 7.36 -22.95 -6.26
CA ASN A 86 6.49 -23.10 -7.44
C ASN A 86 6.90 -22.23 -8.65
N VAL A 87 8.21 -22.13 -8.93
CA VAL A 87 8.70 -21.48 -10.15
C VAL A 87 8.44 -22.41 -11.33
N VAL A 88 7.67 -21.94 -12.31
CA VAL A 88 7.32 -22.70 -13.51
C VAL A 88 8.07 -22.09 -14.70
N GLY A 89 8.79 -22.91 -15.45
CA GLY A 89 9.46 -22.48 -16.68
C GLY A 89 10.60 -21.48 -16.49
N GLU A 90 11.29 -21.51 -15.33
CA GLU A 90 12.40 -20.60 -14.98
C GLU A 90 12.04 -19.10 -15.00
N GLN A 91 10.74 -18.77 -15.04
CA GLN A 91 10.25 -17.40 -15.01
C GLN A 91 9.55 -17.12 -13.68
N PHE A 92 9.71 -15.88 -13.21
CA PHE A 92 8.97 -15.42 -12.03
C PHE A 92 7.49 -15.28 -12.35
N SER A 93 6.65 -15.72 -11.40
CA SER A 93 5.22 -15.45 -11.41
C SER A 93 4.95 -13.98 -11.13
N TYR A 94 3.67 -13.58 -11.20
CA TYR A 94 3.23 -12.20 -10.96
C TYR A 94 3.79 -11.65 -9.64
N ALA A 95 4.21 -10.38 -9.66
CA ALA A 95 4.90 -9.74 -8.57
C ALA A 95 3.92 -9.15 -7.54
N SER A 96 4.18 -9.42 -6.26
CA SER A 96 3.58 -8.76 -5.11
C SER A 96 4.57 -7.75 -4.58
N ASP A 97 4.25 -6.47 -4.73
CA ASP A 97 5.07 -5.38 -4.22
C ASP A 97 5.02 -5.30 -2.68
N CYS A 98 6.13 -4.86 -2.08
CA CYS A 98 6.20 -4.61 -0.64
C CYS A 98 5.51 -3.34 -0.16
N ALA A 99 4.99 -2.55 -1.08
CA ALA A 99 4.03 -1.50 -0.76
C ALA A 99 2.62 -2.07 -0.95
N GLY A 100 1.75 -1.90 0.07
CA GLY A 100 0.34 -2.20 -0.11
C GLY A 100 -0.25 -1.30 -1.20
N PHE A 101 -1.16 -1.84 -2.02
CA PHE A 101 -1.85 -1.11 -3.10
C PHE A 101 -2.43 0.24 -2.65
N PHE A 102 -2.85 0.34 -1.38
CA PHE A 102 -3.30 1.58 -0.76
C PHE A 102 -2.63 1.75 0.60
N SER A 103 -1.94 2.87 0.79
CA SER A 103 -1.36 3.21 2.10
C SER A 103 -2.46 3.45 3.14
N PRO A 104 -2.17 3.27 4.44
CA PRO A 104 -3.13 3.58 5.50
C PRO A 104 -3.66 5.02 5.41
N GLY A 105 -2.82 5.97 4.98
CA GLY A 105 -3.23 7.36 4.78
C GLY A 105 -4.25 7.54 3.65
N ILE A 106 -4.07 6.86 2.52
CA ILE A 106 -5.02 6.91 1.41
C ILE A 106 -6.36 6.33 1.84
N TRP A 107 -6.37 5.23 2.61
CA TRP A 107 -7.60 4.65 3.14
C TRP A 107 -8.38 5.62 4.02
N MET A 108 -7.71 6.27 4.96
CA MET A 108 -8.37 7.24 5.83
C MET A 108 -8.88 8.46 5.05
N GLY A 109 -8.15 8.91 4.02
CA GLY A 109 -8.57 10.02 3.16
C GLY A 109 -9.71 9.67 2.20
N LEU A 110 -9.69 8.49 1.59
CA LEU A 110 -10.73 8.04 0.67
C LEU A 110 -12.04 7.80 1.41
N LEU A 111 -11.99 7.13 2.57
CA LEU A 111 -13.17 6.87 3.38
C LEU A 111 -13.83 8.18 3.87
N THR A 112 -13.03 9.13 4.35
CA THR A 112 -13.54 10.41 4.84
C THR A 112 -14.07 11.31 3.73
N SER A 113 -13.41 11.36 2.57
CA SER A 113 -13.89 12.14 1.43
C SER A 113 -15.19 11.57 0.85
N LEU A 114 -15.32 10.25 0.74
CA LEU A 114 -16.56 9.59 0.35
C LEU A 114 -17.71 9.92 1.31
N PHE A 115 -17.45 9.89 2.62
CA PHE A 115 -18.44 10.23 3.64
C PHE A 115 -18.90 11.70 3.57
N MET A 116 -17.96 12.64 3.40
CA MET A 116 -18.30 14.06 3.22
C MET A 116 -19.10 14.29 1.93
N LEU A 117 -18.74 13.64 0.83
CA LEU A 117 -19.49 13.72 -0.43
C LEU A 117 -20.91 13.17 -0.28
N PHE A 118 -21.10 12.10 0.48
CA PHE A 118 -22.43 11.55 0.74
C PHE A 118 -23.32 12.56 1.48
N ILE A 119 -22.81 13.20 2.53
CA ILE A 119 -23.56 14.23 3.27
C ILE A 119 -23.86 15.45 2.39
N PHE A 120 -22.86 15.90 1.61
CA PHE A 120 -23.02 17.06 0.73
C PHE A 120 -24.08 16.83 -0.36
N THR A 121 -24.02 15.69 -1.04
CA THR A 121 -24.99 15.33 -2.07
C THR A 121 -26.40 15.15 -1.51
N TYR A 122 -26.53 14.59 -0.30
CA TYR A 122 -27.81 14.51 0.40
C TYR A 122 -28.37 15.90 0.75
N GLY A 123 -27.53 16.80 1.28
CA GLY A 123 -27.93 18.18 1.54
C GLY A 123 -28.36 18.92 0.27
N LEU A 124 -27.60 18.76 -0.81
CA LEU A 124 -27.91 19.36 -2.10
C LEU A 124 -29.22 18.80 -2.70
N HIS A 125 -29.44 17.50 -2.58
CA HIS A 125 -30.69 16.84 -3.00
C HIS A 125 -31.91 17.43 -2.26
N MET A 126 -31.79 17.68 -0.95
CA MET A 126 -32.87 18.28 -0.15
C MET A 126 -33.18 19.72 -0.59
N ILE A 127 -32.16 20.52 -0.90
CA ILE A 127 -32.34 21.89 -1.40
C ILE A 127 -33.03 21.90 -2.77
N LEU A 128 -32.60 21.03 -3.69
CA LEU A 128 -33.20 20.93 -5.02
C LEU A 128 -34.64 20.38 -5.00
N SER A 129 -35.04 19.67 -3.94
CA SER A 129 -36.38 19.11 -3.79
C SER A 129 -37.41 20.11 -3.24
N LEU A 130 -37.00 21.34 -2.93
CA LEU A 130 -37.90 22.38 -2.45
C LEU A 130 -38.87 22.78 -3.58
N LYS A 131 -40.12 22.36 -3.46
CA LYS A 131 -41.21 22.89 -4.28
C LYS A 131 -41.61 24.27 -3.76
N THR A 132 -41.53 25.28 -4.63
CA THR A 132 -42.11 26.59 -4.35
C THR A 132 -43.63 26.43 -4.33
N MET A 133 -44.29 26.92 -3.28
CA MET A 133 -45.74 26.80 -3.15
C MET A 133 -46.42 27.63 -4.24
N ASP A 134 -47.01 26.93 -5.19
CA ASP A 134 -47.85 27.50 -6.23
C ASP A 134 -49.24 27.84 -5.66
N ARG A 135 -49.25 28.77 -4.70
CA ARG A 135 -50.49 29.27 -4.07
C ARG A 135 -51.05 30.49 -4.79
N PHE A 136 -50.29 31.04 -5.73
CA PHE A 136 -50.63 32.29 -6.40
C PHE A 136 -50.76 32.16 -7.93
N ASP A 137 -50.36 31.05 -8.58
CA ASP A 137 -50.72 30.79 -9.98
C ASP A 137 -52.03 29.98 -10.15
N ASP A 138 -52.69 29.55 -9.07
CA ASP A 138 -54.05 29.01 -9.19
C ASP A 138 -55.10 30.12 -9.24
N HIS A 139 -55.43 30.56 -10.46
CA HIS A 139 -56.45 31.59 -10.74
C HIS A 139 -57.88 31.15 -10.37
N LYS A 140 -58.05 29.96 -9.76
CA LYS A 140 -59.35 29.34 -9.46
C LYS A 140 -59.71 29.31 -7.97
N GLY A 141 -58.91 29.92 -7.11
CA GLY A 141 -59.23 30.13 -5.69
C GLY A 141 -60.31 31.21 -5.48
N PRO A 142 -61.26 31.06 -4.52
CA PRO A 142 -62.32 32.04 -4.30
C PRO A 142 -61.72 33.36 -3.81
N ALA A 143 -62.15 34.48 -4.41
CA ALA A 143 -61.76 35.80 -3.97
C ALA A 143 -62.17 36.01 -2.50
N ILE A 144 -61.22 36.42 -1.66
CA ILE A 144 -61.48 36.74 -0.26
C ILE A 144 -62.45 37.93 -0.22
N THR A 145 -63.69 37.69 0.22
CA THR A 145 -64.66 38.75 0.46
C THR A 145 -64.24 39.53 1.70
N LEU A 146 -63.76 40.76 1.51
CA LEU A 146 -63.52 41.71 2.60
C LEU A 146 -64.87 42.14 3.17
N THR A 147 -65.18 41.75 4.41
CA THR A 147 -66.28 42.37 5.16
C THR A 147 -65.81 43.75 5.62
N GLN A 148 -66.30 44.79 4.97
CA GLN A 148 -66.07 46.18 5.39
C GLN A 148 -66.69 46.39 6.78
N ILE A 149 -65.87 46.78 7.74
CA ILE A 149 -66.33 47.22 9.07
C ILE A 149 -66.91 48.63 8.87
N VAL A 150 -68.18 48.80 9.26
CA VAL A 150 -68.91 50.07 9.35
C VAL A 150 -68.42 50.87 10.55
#